data_AF-A0A934AFJ3-F1
#
_entry.id   AF-A0A934AFJ3-F1
#
_cell.length_a   1.000
_cell.length_b   1.000
_cell.length_c   1.000
_cell.angle_alpha   90.00
_cell.angle_beta   90.00
_cell.angle_gamma   90.00
#
_symmetry.space_group_name_H-M   'P 1'
#
loop_
_entity.id
_entity.type
_entity.pdbx_description
1 polymer ?
#
loop_
_entity_poly.entity_id
_entity_poly.type
_entity_poly.pdbx_seq_one_letter_code
_entity_poly.pdbx_strand_id
1 'polypeptide(L)'
;MTSSLVGLALLLTLPAASSAQGYSSATLQGFDSYRSAVITGSYLKERYGSVLPEYVALRTDGRASFGRRAQVLEAKILSELKGHGSLAYAEIYYGDYWTSKGRSAYVTFDLVDAADAVVRMPFKAAPKGSVADPEGLLAAWDKYQELGRSLQLSAQLGLERPSCPAFYCTYGSATPELAALERKFSSTVPGSVKALLGVLDNDASPERRSTAMFLLSYLTDGREVVGIALGALSDPDDGVRGAALQVLSDVTTYRKDVPVDPLKLYPVLDYPSTSDRSRALGVLVGLADNPAYEKVFRASPPPRILELLKMRQPVIHDTAYAFLVIMTKESYGRWDHAAWERWLADPPKPGKKKR
;
A
#
# COMPACT_ATOMS: atom_id res chain seq x y z
N MET A 1 41.64 64.95 18.26
CA MET A 1 42.09 63.55 18.33
C MET A 1 41.12 62.71 17.50
N THR A 2 41.53 62.47 16.27
CA THR A 2 40.86 61.70 15.22
C THR A 2 41.17 60.22 15.40
N SER A 3 40.19 59.34 15.24
CA SER A 3 40.42 57.98 14.72
C SER A 3 39.12 57.38 14.21
N SER A 4 39.01 57.34 12.88
CA SER A 4 38.05 56.55 12.12
C SER A 4 38.44 55.07 12.17
N LEU A 5 37.45 54.18 12.30
CA LEU A 5 37.63 52.74 12.08
C LEU A 5 36.65 52.29 11.00
N VAL A 6 37.22 52.01 9.83
CA VAL A 6 36.58 51.44 8.65
C VAL A 6 36.46 49.93 8.86
N GLY A 7 35.24 49.43 8.95
CA GLY A 7 34.93 48.00 9.01
C GLY A 7 34.79 47.43 7.60
N LEU A 8 35.76 46.60 7.20
CA LEU A 8 35.82 45.89 5.92
C LEU A 8 34.82 44.72 5.93
N ALA A 9 33.78 44.77 5.08
CA ALA A 9 32.83 43.67 4.90
C ALA A 9 33.41 42.62 3.95
N LEU A 10 33.77 41.46 4.50
CA LEU A 10 34.24 40.29 3.76
C LEU A 10 33.03 39.48 3.27
N LEU A 11 32.64 39.66 2.00
CA LEU A 11 31.66 38.82 1.31
C LEU A 11 32.31 37.47 0.95
N LEU A 12 32.08 36.46 1.78
CA LEU A 12 32.42 35.07 1.49
C LEU A 12 31.36 34.47 0.56
N THR A 13 31.66 34.42 -0.75
CA THR A 13 30.91 33.60 -1.71
C THR A 13 31.28 32.13 -1.50
N LEU A 14 30.42 31.37 -0.83
CA LEU A 14 30.55 29.92 -0.76
C LEU A 14 30.19 29.32 -2.13
N PRO A 15 31.03 28.43 -2.69
CA PRO A 15 30.68 27.71 -3.90
C PRO A 15 29.50 26.78 -3.61
N ALA A 16 28.46 26.85 -4.43
CA ALA A 16 27.36 25.89 -4.41
C ALA A 16 27.90 24.50 -4.74
N ALA A 17 28.24 23.72 -3.70
CA ALA A 17 28.56 22.32 -3.83
C ALA A 17 27.26 21.57 -4.16
N SER A 18 26.93 21.53 -5.45
CA SER A 18 26.00 20.55 -5.99
C SER A 18 26.72 19.20 -6.01
N SER A 19 26.86 18.57 -4.84
CA SER A 19 27.16 17.14 -4.78
C SER A 19 25.90 16.42 -5.26
N ALA A 20 25.82 16.21 -6.58
CA ALA A 20 25.01 15.15 -7.13
C ALA A 20 25.56 13.84 -6.57
N GLN A 21 25.11 13.46 -5.36
CA GLN A 21 25.27 12.12 -4.85
C GLN A 21 24.62 11.22 -5.90
N GLY A 22 25.45 10.57 -6.71
CA GLY A 22 24.97 9.61 -7.70
C GLY A 22 24.18 8.56 -6.95
N TYR A 23 22.85 8.62 -7.07
CA TYR A 23 21.99 7.60 -6.51
C TYR A 23 22.44 6.27 -7.11
N SER A 24 22.92 5.35 -6.26
CA SER A 24 23.22 3.99 -6.70
C SER A 24 22.00 3.44 -7.43
N SER A 25 22.17 2.91 -8.64
CA SER A 25 21.10 2.24 -9.38
C SER A 25 20.71 0.96 -8.64
N ALA A 26 19.41 0.67 -8.49
CA ALA A 26 19.01 -0.57 -7.84
C ALA A 26 19.37 -1.78 -8.72
N THR A 27 19.71 -2.89 -8.08
CA THR A 27 19.99 -4.16 -8.76
C THR A 27 18.75 -5.05 -8.69
N LEU A 28 18.30 -5.57 -9.84
CA LEU A 28 17.20 -6.52 -9.90
C LEU A 28 17.56 -7.81 -9.13
N GLN A 29 16.86 -8.07 -8.03
CA GLN A 29 17.05 -9.26 -7.19
C GLN A 29 16.10 -10.40 -7.59
N GLY A 30 14.94 -10.07 -8.15
CA GLY A 30 13.97 -11.09 -8.53
C GLY A 30 12.74 -10.52 -9.22
N PHE A 31 12.00 -11.42 -9.87
CA PHE A 31 10.69 -11.10 -10.38
C PHE A 31 9.75 -12.30 -10.27
N ASP A 32 8.45 -12.04 -10.24
CA ASP A 32 7.38 -13.03 -10.11
C ASP A 32 6.27 -12.78 -11.14
N SER A 33 5.52 -13.84 -11.48
CA SER A 33 4.18 -13.75 -12.05
C SER A 33 3.19 -14.14 -10.96
N TYR A 34 2.19 -13.32 -10.70
CA TYR A 34 1.13 -13.71 -9.76
C TYR A 34 -0.08 -14.30 -10.48
N ARG A 35 -0.28 -15.60 -10.27
CA ARG A 35 -1.49 -16.37 -10.61
C ARG A 35 -2.02 -16.18 -12.06
N SER A 36 -1.13 -16.24 -13.04
CA SER A 36 -1.53 -16.58 -14.42
C SER A 36 -1.19 -18.04 -14.71
N ALA A 37 -2.15 -18.78 -15.25
CA ALA A 37 -1.96 -20.13 -15.76
C ALA A 37 -1.23 -20.14 -17.12
N VAL A 38 -1.33 -19.04 -17.87
CA VAL A 38 -0.73 -18.91 -19.21
C VAL A 38 0.68 -18.32 -19.14
N ILE A 39 0.87 -17.27 -18.33
CA ILE A 39 2.14 -16.54 -18.21
C ILE A 39 2.80 -16.88 -16.88
N THR A 40 3.66 -17.89 -16.92
CA THR A 40 4.38 -18.38 -15.74
C THR A 40 5.68 -17.59 -15.49
N GLY A 41 6.27 -17.78 -14.31
CA GLY A 41 7.60 -17.21 -14.02
C GLY A 41 8.71 -17.70 -14.95
N SER A 42 8.64 -18.95 -15.44
CA SER A 42 9.61 -19.48 -16.41
C SER A 42 9.46 -18.79 -17.78
N TYR A 43 8.22 -18.59 -18.24
CA TYR A 43 7.94 -17.85 -19.46
C TYR A 43 8.52 -16.42 -19.39
N LEU A 44 8.25 -15.70 -18.30
CA LEU A 44 8.76 -14.34 -18.11
C LEU A 44 10.30 -14.30 -18.08
N LYS A 45 10.92 -15.30 -17.45
CA LYS A 45 12.39 -15.43 -17.41
C LYS A 45 12.99 -15.59 -18.79
N GLU A 46 12.43 -16.49 -19.59
CA GLU A 46 12.89 -16.74 -20.95
C GLU A 46 12.69 -15.52 -21.84
N ARG A 47 11.52 -14.88 -21.74
CA ARG A 47 11.13 -13.79 -22.64
C ARG A 47 11.74 -12.44 -22.27
N TYR A 48 11.77 -12.09 -20.99
CA TYR A 48 12.12 -10.74 -20.51
C TYR A 48 13.29 -10.72 -19.54
N GLY A 49 13.91 -11.86 -19.20
CA GLY A 49 15.00 -11.93 -18.22
C GLY A 49 16.19 -11.04 -18.54
N SER A 50 16.49 -10.80 -19.83
CA SER A 50 17.55 -9.89 -20.28
C SER A 50 17.11 -8.41 -20.34
N VAL A 51 15.81 -8.15 -20.42
CA VAL A 51 15.23 -6.80 -20.56
C VAL A 51 14.94 -6.16 -19.20
N LEU A 52 14.55 -6.96 -18.21
CA LEU A 52 14.19 -6.48 -16.88
C LEU A 52 15.33 -5.73 -16.15
N PRO A 53 16.62 -6.13 -16.25
CA PRO A 53 17.71 -5.33 -15.70
C PRO A 53 17.81 -3.93 -16.30
N GLU A 54 17.57 -3.77 -17.61
CA GLU A 54 17.52 -2.44 -18.26
C GLU A 54 16.33 -1.64 -17.74
N TYR A 55 15.15 -2.26 -17.66
CA TYR A 55 13.96 -1.61 -17.08
C TYR A 55 14.22 -1.06 -15.67
N VAL A 56 14.83 -1.86 -14.78
CA VAL A 56 15.18 -1.44 -13.41
C VAL A 56 16.23 -0.32 -13.41
N ALA A 57 17.25 -0.41 -14.26
CA ALA A 57 18.25 0.64 -14.39
C ALA A 57 17.60 1.98 -14.82
N LEU A 58 16.71 1.95 -15.82
CA LEU A 58 15.98 3.12 -16.28
C LEU A 58 15.07 3.72 -15.20
N ARG A 59 14.40 2.89 -14.40
CA ARG A 59 13.53 3.33 -13.29
C ARG A 59 14.30 4.01 -12.16
N THR A 60 15.52 3.56 -11.88
CA THR A 60 16.28 3.97 -10.67
C THR A 60 17.21 5.15 -10.89
N ASP A 61 17.46 5.50 -12.15
CA ASP A 61 18.42 6.51 -12.56
C ASP A 61 18.06 7.94 -12.11
N GLY A 62 16.78 8.21 -11.89
CA GLY A 62 16.29 9.50 -11.39
C GLY A 62 16.17 10.62 -12.43
N ARG A 63 16.75 10.46 -13.63
CA ARG A 63 16.55 11.43 -14.73
C ARG A 63 15.18 11.24 -15.38
N ALA A 64 14.47 12.35 -15.63
CA ALA A 64 13.15 12.34 -16.27
C ALA A 64 13.13 11.63 -17.64
N SER A 65 14.21 11.75 -18.43
CA SER A 65 14.34 11.06 -19.72
C SER A 65 14.44 9.54 -19.58
N PHE A 66 15.10 9.05 -18.54
CA PHE A 66 15.20 7.62 -18.22
C PHE A 66 13.86 7.09 -17.72
N GLY A 67 13.14 7.86 -16.90
CA GLY A 67 11.76 7.56 -16.51
C GLY A 67 10.82 7.37 -17.70
N ARG A 68 10.87 8.27 -18.70
CA ARG A 68 10.10 8.11 -19.94
C ARG A 68 10.48 6.85 -20.73
N ARG A 69 11.78 6.53 -20.82
CA ARG A 69 12.25 5.28 -21.48
C ARG A 69 11.75 4.04 -20.74
N ALA A 70 11.77 4.05 -19.40
CA ALA A 70 11.23 2.96 -18.60
C ALA A 70 9.73 2.74 -18.89
N GLN A 71 8.94 3.81 -18.94
CA GLN A 71 7.50 3.73 -19.27
C GLN A 71 7.26 3.16 -20.68
N VAL A 72 8.06 3.57 -21.67
CA VAL A 72 7.97 3.00 -23.03
C VAL A 72 8.28 1.50 -23.03
N LEU A 73 9.32 1.09 -22.29
CA LEU A 73 9.70 -0.32 -22.18
C LEU A 73 8.62 -1.15 -21.47
N GLU A 74 8.07 -0.62 -20.38
CA GLU A 74 6.96 -1.21 -19.63
C GLU A 74 5.72 -1.39 -20.52
N ALA A 75 5.31 -0.34 -21.23
CA ALA A 75 4.18 -0.39 -22.16
C ALA A 75 4.38 -1.43 -23.26
N LYS A 76 5.61 -1.55 -23.78
CA LYS A 76 5.96 -2.59 -24.76
C LYS A 76 5.79 -3.99 -24.18
N ILE A 77 6.34 -4.26 -23.00
CA ILE A 77 6.23 -5.57 -22.32
C ILE A 77 4.75 -5.91 -22.09
N LEU A 78 3.97 -4.98 -21.54
CA LEU A 78 2.54 -5.17 -21.30
C LEU A 78 1.74 -5.43 -22.58
N SER A 79 2.07 -4.74 -23.67
CA SER A 79 1.43 -4.97 -24.98
C SER A 79 1.74 -6.37 -25.52
N GLU A 80 2.98 -6.85 -25.38
CA GLU A 80 3.37 -8.20 -25.80
C GLU A 80 2.66 -9.27 -24.96
N LEU A 81 2.57 -9.09 -23.64
CA LEU A 81 1.86 -9.99 -22.73
C LEU A 81 0.37 -10.12 -23.08
N LYS A 82 -0.30 -9.01 -23.37
CA LYS A 82 -1.71 -8.99 -23.80
C LYS A 82 -1.92 -9.73 -25.13
N GLY A 83 -0.90 -9.82 -25.99
CA GLY A 83 -0.96 -10.59 -27.23
C GLY A 83 -0.75 -12.09 -27.06
N HIS A 84 -0.19 -12.54 -25.94
CA HIS A 84 0.22 -13.93 -25.71
C HIS A 84 -0.80 -14.75 -24.89
N GLY A 85 -1.86 -14.13 -24.41
CA GLY A 85 -2.92 -14.81 -23.66
C GLY A 85 -4.19 -13.98 -23.58
N SER A 86 -5.31 -14.64 -23.32
CA SER A 86 -6.55 -13.94 -22.96
C SER A 86 -6.42 -13.43 -21.53
N LEU A 87 -5.85 -12.23 -21.35
CA LEU A 87 -5.74 -11.55 -20.07
C LEU A 87 -6.88 -10.54 -19.90
N ALA A 88 -7.53 -10.55 -18.74
CA ALA A 88 -8.43 -9.47 -18.32
C ALA A 88 -7.68 -8.29 -17.71
N TYR A 89 -6.49 -8.54 -17.16
CA TYR A 89 -5.66 -7.52 -16.52
C TYR A 89 -4.17 -7.86 -16.62
N ALA A 90 -3.35 -6.82 -16.79
CA ALA A 90 -1.90 -6.92 -16.77
C ALA A 90 -1.27 -5.59 -16.31
N GLU A 91 -0.46 -5.65 -15.26
CA GLU A 91 0.35 -4.56 -14.73
C GLU A 91 1.76 -5.07 -14.37
N ILE A 92 2.75 -4.17 -14.36
CA ILE A 92 4.08 -4.43 -13.82
C ILE A 92 4.26 -3.58 -12.56
N TYR A 93 4.18 -4.24 -11.40
CA TYR A 93 4.55 -3.61 -10.14
C TYR A 93 6.07 -3.60 -9.97
N TYR A 94 6.61 -2.46 -9.55
CA TYR A 94 8.03 -2.26 -9.26
C TYR A 94 8.18 -1.81 -7.79
N GLY A 95 9.03 -2.50 -7.04
CA GLY A 95 9.43 -2.09 -5.68
C GLY A 95 10.94 -2.10 -5.52
N ASP A 96 11.50 -1.06 -4.89
CA ASP A 96 12.89 -1.01 -4.50
C ASP A 96 13.10 -0.73 -3.01
N TYR A 97 14.19 -1.31 -2.50
CA TYR A 97 14.48 -1.37 -1.08
C TYR A 97 15.95 -1.08 -0.85
N TRP A 98 16.25 -0.32 0.20
CA TRP A 98 17.60 -0.15 0.70
C TRP A 98 17.96 -1.34 1.58
N THR A 99 19.07 -2.01 1.25
CA THR A 99 19.60 -3.16 1.99
C THR A 99 21.04 -2.90 2.39
N SER A 100 21.59 -3.75 3.27
CA SER A 100 23.02 -3.71 3.62
C SER A 100 23.96 -3.90 2.43
N LYS A 101 23.45 -4.43 1.30
CA LYS A 101 24.21 -4.65 0.06
C LYS A 101 23.98 -3.55 -1.00
N GLY A 102 23.23 -2.51 -0.66
CA GLY A 102 22.81 -1.45 -1.58
C GLY A 102 21.33 -1.51 -1.94
N ARG A 103 20.94 -0.87 -3.03
CA ARG A 103 19.55 -0.84 -3.49
C ARG A 103 19.19 -2.11 -4.25
N SER A 104 18.12 -2.74 -3.83
CA SER A 104 17.57 -3.96 -4.42
C SER A 104 16.22 -3.67 -5.03
N ALA A 105 15.97 -4.12 -6.26
CA ALA A 105 14.68 -3.98 -6.93
C ALA A 105 14.03 -5.33 -7.19
N TYR A 106 12.70 -5.34 -7.15
CA TYR A 106 11.86 -6.49 -7.41
C TYR A 106 10.73 -6.09 -8.36
N VAL A 107 10.43 -6.97 -9.30
CA VAL A 107 9.39 -6.75 -10.31
C VAL A 107 8.31 -7.81 -10.18
N THR A 108 7.05 -7.43 -10.09
CA THR A 108 5.93 -8.36 -10.03
C THR A 108 5.03 -8.12 -11.22
N PHE A 109 4.77 -9.17 -11.99
CA PHE A 109 3.78 -9.14 -13.07
C PHE A 109 2.42 -9.52 -12.48
N ASP A 110 1.56 -8.52 -12.39
CA ASP A 110 0.23 -8.61 -11.83
C ASP A 110 -0.75 -8.93 -12.96
N LEU A 111 -1.12 -10.20 -13.06
CA LEU A 111 -1.85 -10.76 -14.18
C LEU A 111 -3.16 -11.38 -13.71
N VAL A 112 -4.21 -11.21 -14.50
CA VAL A 112 -5.49 -11.92 -14.35
C VAL A 112 -5.86 -12.51 -15.70
N ASP A 113 -5.92 -13.84 -15.79
CA ASP A 113 -6.43 -14.52 -16.96
C ASP A 113 -7.94 -14.20 -17.13
N ALA A 114 -8.43 -14.14 -18.36
CA ALA A 114 -9.82 -13.79 -18.65
C ALA A 114 -10.82 -14.74 -17.96
N ALA A 115 -10.45 -16.01 -17.79
CA ALA A 115 -11.26 -17.00 -17.08
C ALA A 115 -11.40 -16.70 -15.57
N ASP A 116 -10.43 -16.00 -14.98
CA ASP A 116 -10.40 -15.67 -13.55
C ASP A 116 -10.96 -14.27 -13.24
N ALA A 117 -11.30 -13.48 -14.27
CA ALA A 117 -11.70 -12.08 -14.14
C ALA A 117 -12.88 -11.88 -13.17
N VAL A 118 -13.90 -12.73 -13.26
CA VAL A 118 -15.10 -12.64 -12.41
C VAL A 118 -14.78 -12.80 -10.93
N VAL A 119 -13.78 -13.62 -10.59
CA VAL A 119 -13.42 -13.91 -9.20
C VAL A 119 -12.40 -12.92 -8.65
N ARG A 120 -11.42 -12.53 -9.49
CA ARG A 120 -10.28 -11.71 -9.06
C ARG A 120 -10.49 -10.22 -9.25
N MET A 121 -11.48 -9.83 -10.05
CA MET A 121 -11.83 -8.44 -10.30
C MET A 121 -13.34 -8.20 -10.09
N PRO A 122 -13.93 -8.51 -8.92
CA PRO A 122 -15.35 -8.32 -8.63
C PRO A 122 -15.66 -6.84 -8.32
N PHE A 123 -15.18 -5.94 -9.18
CA PHE A 123 -15.25 -4.50 -8.98
C PHE A 123 -16.54 -3.92 -9.53
N LYS A 124 -17.00 -2.84 -8.91
CA LYS A 124 -18.09 -2.00 -9.41
C LYS A 124 -17.68 -1.34 -10.75
N ALA A 125 -18.66 -0.89 -11.51
CA ALA A 125 -18.40 -0.08 -12.69
C ALA A 125 -17.77 1.27 -12.30
N ALA A 126 -16.86 1.79 -13.14
CA ALA A 126 -16.26 3.10 -12.95
C ALA A 126 -17.34 4.20 -12.90
N PRO A 127 -17.42 4.98 -11.80
CA PRO A 127 -18.34 6.10 -11.73
C PRO A 127 -17.94 7.18 -12.74
N LYS A 128 -18.94 7.94 -13.20
CA LYS A 128 -18.78 9.01 -14.21
C LYS A 128 -19.31 10.36 -13.75
N GLY A 129 -19.78 10.44 -12.51
CA GLY A 129 -20.38 11.65 -11.96
C GLY A 129 -19.32 12.68 -11.55
N SER A 130 -19.81 13.85 -11.18
CA SER A 130 -19.02 14.87 -10.49
C SER A 130 -19.83 15.31 -9.29
N VAL A 131 -19.27 15.15 -8.10
CA VAL A 131 -19.94 15.49 -6.84
C VAL A 131 -19.28 16.75 -6.29
N ALA A 132 -20.07 17.71 -5.81
CA ALA A 132 -19.53 18.93 -5.21
C ALA A 132 -18.66 18.60 -3.98
N ASP A 133 -17.68 19.44 -3.66
CA ASP A 133 -16.86 19.29 -2.45
C ASP A 133 -17.71 19.60 -1.19
N PRO A 134 -18.08 18.60 -0.36
CA PRO A 134 -18.97 18.81 0.78
C PRO A 134 -18.29 19.71 1.81
N GLU A 135 -18.83 20.90 2.08
CA GLU A 135 -18.30 21.86 3.07
C GLU A 135 -16.81 22.23 2.85
N GLY A 136 -16.29 22.04 1.64
CA GLY A 136 -14.87 22.22 1.32
C GLY A 136 -13.96 21.26 2.09
N LEU A 137 -14.41 20.03 2.35
CA LEU A 137 -13.66 19.00 3.08
C LEU A 137 -12.57 18.36 2.23
N LEU A 138 -12.83 18.10 0.95
CA LEU A 138 -11.84 17.49 0.05
C LEU A 138 -10.65 18.44 -0.14
N ALA A 139 -10.91 19.72 -0.44
CA ALA A 139 -9.86 20.72 -0.53
C ALA A 139 -9.08 20.93 0.79
N ALA A 140 -9.76 20.82 1.94
CA ALA A 140 -9.10 20.89 3.24
C ALA A 140 -8.20 19.68 3.50
N TRP A 141 -8.59 18.49 3.06
CA TRP A 141 -7.76 17.29 3.11
C TRP A 141 -6.50 17.43 2.24
N ASP A 142 -6.65 17.95 1.01
CA ASP A 142 -5.49 18.18 0.12
C ASP A 142 -4.47 19.12 0.78
N LYS A 143 -4.93 20.20 1.41
CA LYS A 143 -4.08 21.12 2.18
C LYS A 143 -3.41 20.44 3.37
N TYR A 144 -4.13 19.56 4.08
CA TYR A 144 -3.57 18.78 5.19
C TYR A 144 -2.44 17.87 4.71
N GLN A 145 -2.65 17.17 3.60
CA GLN A 145 -1.65 16.29 2.99
C GLN A 145 -0.42 17.06 2.50
N GLU A 146 -0.63 18.20 1.84
CA GLU A 146 0.47 19.05 1.35
C GLU A 146 1.34 19.56 2.50
N LEU A 147 0.70 20.14 3.54
CA LEU A 147 1.39 20.68 4.70
C LEU A 147 2.15 19.59 5.46
N GLY A 148 1.48 18.48 5.76
CA GLY A 148 2.09 17.38 6.49
C GLY A 148 3.26 16.76 5.74
N ARG A 149 3.13 16.55 4.42
CA ARG A 149 4.23 16.08 3.57
C ARG A 149 5.41 17.06 3.59
N SER A 150 5.16 18.36 3.50
CA SER A 150 6.22 19.37 3.57
C SER A 150 6.98 19.29 4.89
N LEU A 151 6.27 19.19 6.01
CA LEU A 151 6.86 19.08 7.34
C LEU A 151 7.67 17.79 7.49
N GLN A 152 7.14 16.65 7.02
CA GLN A 152 7.84 15.37 7.03
C GLN A 152 9.15 15.40 6.23
N LEU A 153 9.14 15.98 5.02
CA LEU A 153 10.34 16.11 4.18
C LEU A 153 11.40 17.01 4.80
N SER A 154 10.99 17.97 5.62
CA SER A 154 11.89 18.82 6.39
C SER A 154 12.28 18.24 7.76
N ALA A 155 11.93 16.99 8.05
CA ALA A 155 12.15 16.31 9.34
C ALA A 155 11.56 17.05 10.56
N GLN A 156 10.49 17.82 10.35
CA GLN A 156 9.75 18.53 11.41
C GLN A 156 8.61 17.69 12.02
N LEU A 157 8.36 16.50 11.47
CA LEU A 157 7.46 15.50 12.04
C LEU A 157 8.26 14.30 12.55
N GLY A 158 7.83 13.72 13.66
CA GLY A 158 8.38 12.46 14.15
C GLY A 158 8.09 11.30 13.20
N LEU A 159 8.85 10.21 13.34
CA LEU A 159 8.63 8.95 12.61
C LEU A 159 7.52 8.10 13.24
N GLU A 160 7.20 8.35 14.50
CA GLU A 160 6.15 7.65 15.24
C GLU A 160 4.76 8.06 14.77
N ARG A 161 3.79 7.14 14.87
CA ARG A 161 2.39 7.44 14.55
C ARG A 161 1.91 8.58 15.46
N PRO A 162 1.35 9.66 14.88
CA PRO A 162 0.86 10.78 15.68
C PRO A 162 -0.38 10.36 16.50
N SER A 163 -0.67 11.13 17.55
CA SER A 163 -1.97 11.02 18.23
C SER A 163 -3.08 11.33 17.22
N CYS A 164 -4.03 10.40 17.09
CA CYS A 164 -5.06 10.44 16.08
C CYS A 164 -6.44 10.42 16.73
N PRO A 165 -7.28 11.47 16.57
CA PRO A 165 -8.64 11.48 17.10
C PRO A 165 -9.60 10.61 16.28
N ALA A 166 -9.22 10.27 15.03
CA ALA A 166 -9.99 9.50 14.08
C ALA A 166 -9.52 8.04 14.00
N PHE A 167 -10.18 7.25 13.16
CA PHE A 167 -9.73 5.89 12.83
C PHE A 167 -8.52 5.88 11.89
N TYR A 168 -8.25 6.98 11.18
CA TYR A 168 -7.03 7.18 10.39
C TYR A 168 -6.67 8.67 10.32
N CYS A 169 -5.37 8.97 10.42
CA CYS A 169 -4.81 10.29 10.09
C CYS A 169 -3.32 10.14 9.79
N THR A 170 -2.84 10.87 8.79
CA THR A 170 -1.45 10.72 8.31
C THR A 170 -0.44 11.49 9.15
N TYR A 171 -0.79 12.71 9.58
CA TYR A 171 0.14 13.67 10.18
C TYR A 171 -0.28 14.16 11.59
N GLY A 172 -1.50 13.82 12.02
CA GLY A 172 -2.12 14.26 13.27
C GLY A 172 -2.11 15.78 13.43
N SER A 173 -1.90 16.23 14.67
CA SER A 173 -2.02 17.65 15.06
C SER A 173 -0.67 18.30 15.43
N ALA A 174 0.40 17.97 14.72
CA ALA A 174 1.77 18.36 15.09
C ALA A 174 2.04 19.89 15.07
N THR A 175 1.28 20.65 14.28
CA THR A 175 1.33 22.12 14.24
C THR A 175 -0.06 22.72 14.47
N PRO A 176 -0.19 24.00 14.85
CA PRO A 176 -1.48 24.67 14.97
C PRO A 176 -2.34 24.60 13.71
N GLU A 177 -1.73 24.64 12.53
CA GLU A 177 -2.40 24.57 11.23
C GLU A 177 -2.93 23.17 10.94
N LEU A 178 -2.11 22.13 11.15
CA LEU A 178 -2.57 20.73 11.04
C LEU A 178 -3.69 20.46 12.05
N ALA A 179 -3.53 20.93 13.30
CA ALA A 179 -4.54 20.81 14.33
C ALA A 179 -5.86 21.54 13.97
N ALA A 180 -5.79 22.66 13.25
CA ALA A 180 -6.98 23.37 12.78
C ALA A 180 -7.74 22.58 11.69
N LEU A 181 -7.00 21.95 10.76
CA LEU A 181 -7.59 21.07 9.75
C LEU A 181 -8.22 19.82 10.37
N GLU A 182 -7.51 19.16 11.30
CA GLU A 182 -8.03 18.05 12.11
C GLU A 182 -9.33 18.41 12.82
N ARG A 183 -9.40 19.57 13.49
CA ARG A 183 -10.63 20.05 14.13
C ARG A 183 -11.76 20.28 13.14
N LYS A 184 -11.45 20.79 11.93
CA LYS A 184 -12.45 20.93 10.86
C LYS A 184 -13.02 19.57 10.48
N PHE A 185 -12.17 18.56 10.27
CA PHE A 185 -12.62 17.20 9.93
C PHE A 185 -13.51 16.62 11.01
N SER A 186 -13.05 16.59 12.27
CA SER A 186 -13.81 16.01 13.39
C SER A 186 -15.17 16.69 13.63
N SER A 187 -15.29 18.00 13.38
CA SER A 187 -16.55 18.73 13.59
C SER A 187 -17.51 18.67 12.40
N THR A 188 -17.00 18.52 11.18
CA THR A 188 -17.82 18.71 9.96
C THR A 188 -18.18 17.38 9.28
N VAL A 189 -17.31 16.37 9.38
CA VAL A 189 -17.55 15.05 8.75
C VAL A 189 -18.86 14.40 9.25
N PRO A 190 -19.18 14.38 10.56
CA PRO A 190 -20.43 13.77 11.03
C PRO A 190 -21.71 14.40 10.43
N GLY A 191 -21.67 15.69 10.06
CA GLY A 191 -22.76 16.36 9.36
C GLY A 191 -22.78 16.12 7.85
N SER A 192 -21.68 15.64 7.28
CA SER A 192 -21.45 15.53 5.83
C SER A 192 -21.42 14.09 5.31
N VAL A 193 -21.75 13.09 6.14
CA VAL A 193 -21.61 11.66 5.82
C VAL A 193 -22.27 11.30 4.49
N LYS A 194 -23.53 11.69 4.31
CA LYS A 194 -24.28 11.39 3.08
C LYS A 194 -23.61 11.97 1.83
N ALA A 195 -23.09 13.19 1.92
CA ALA A 195 -22.44 13.84 0.80
C ALA A 195 -21.07 13.20 0.48
N LEU A 196 -20.30 12.84 1.52
CA LEU A 196 -19.02 12.13 1.37
C LEU A 196 -19.20 10.71 0.81
N LEU A 197 -20.24 9.97 1.25
CA LEU A 197 -20.62 8.71 0.62
C LEU A 197 -21.02 8.91 -0.84
N GLY A 198 -21.71 10.02 -1.14
CA GLY A 198 -22.00 10.45 -2.51
C GLY A 198 -20.73 10.60 -3.36
N VAL A 199 -19.69 11.25 -2.83
CA VAL A 199 -18.37 11.35 -3.48
C VAL A 199 -17.78 9.96 -3.68
N LEU A 200 -17.69 9.15 -2.61
CA LEU A 200 -17.10 7.81 -2.62
C LEU A 200 -17.78 6.84 -3.59
N ASP A 201 -19.09 6.98 -3.86
CA ASP A 201 -19.79 6.07 -4.76
C ASP A 201 -19.90 6.59 -6.21
N ASN A 202 -19.84 7.91 -6.43
CA ASN A 202 -20.28 8.50 -7.71
C ASN A 202 -19.29 9.47 -8.37
N ASP A 203 -18.27 9.97 -7.67
CA ASP A 203 -17.31 10.91 -8.28
C ASP A 203 -16.35 10.18 -9.22
N ALA A 204 -16.18 10.70 -10.43
CA ALA A 204 -15.30 10.11 -11.44
C ALA A 204 -13.82 10.11 -11.03
N SER A 205 -13.39 11.06 -10.18
CA SER A 205 -11.99 11.14 -9.73
C SER A 205 -11.72 10.11 -8.62
N PRO A 206 -10.86 9.11 -8.85
CA PRO A 206 -10.46 8.18 -7.81
C PRO A 206 -9.73 8.85 -6.64
N GLU A 207 -9.05 9.96 -6.87
CA GLU A 207 -8.39 10.74 -5.83
C GLU A 207 -9.42 11.34 -4.86
N ARG A 208 -10.49 11.95 -5.38
CA ARG A 208 -11.60 12.48 -4.56
C ARG A 208 -12.30 11.36 -3.78
N ARG A 209 -12.52 10.19 -4.40
CA ARG A 209 -13.09 9.01 -3.72
C ARG A 209 -12.19 8.50 -2.59
N SER A 210 -10.88 8.41 -2.84
CA SER A 210 -9.89 8.04 -1.82
C SER A 210 -9.86 9.03 -0.65
N THR A 211 -9.89 10.33 -0.96
CA THR A 211 -10.00 11.40 0.05
C THR A 211 -11.29 11.30 0.86
N ALA A 212 -12.43 11.01 0.22
CA ALA A 212 -13.69 10.79 0.92
C ALA A 212 -13.60 9.59 1.88
N MET A 213 -12.94 8.49 1.49
CA MET A 213 -12.70 7.34 2.37
C MET A 213 -11.87 7.72 3.60
N PHE A 214 -10.81 8.52 3.45
CA PHE A 214 -10.03 8.99 4.60
C PHE A 214 -10.83 9.94 5.50
N LEU A 215 -11.58 10.88 4.92
CA LEU A 215 -12.44 11.78 5.69
C LEU A 215 -13.52 11.02 6.46
N LEU A 216 -14.15 10.01 5.86
CA LEU A 216 -15.14 9.15 6.53
C LEU A 216 -14.54 8.37 7.72
N SER A 217 -13.22 8.29 7.87
CA SER A 217 -12.59 7.72 9.08
C SER A 217 -12.69 8.63 10.32
N TYR A 218 -13.15 9.88 10.17
CA TYR A 218 -13.44 10.81 11.28
C TYR A 218 -14.84 10.63 11.91
N LEU A 219 -15.61 9.64 11.44
CA LEU A 219 -16.83 9.24 12.16
C LEU A 219 -16.48 8.65 13.53
N THR A 220 -17.44 8.72 14.45
CA THR A 220 -17.25 8.22 15.82
C THR A 220 -17.58 6.73 15.97
N ASP A 221 -18.46 6.20 15.13
CA ASP A 221 -18.81 4.77 15.14
C ASP A 221 -17.82 3.97 14.29
N GLY A 222 -16.93 3.23 14.96
CA GLY A 222 -15.95 2.37 14.29
C GLY A 222 -16.57 1.26 13.45
N ARG A 223 -17.77 0.76 13.80
CA ARG A 223 -18.44 -0.25 12.98
C ARG A 223 -18.93 0.32 11.67
N GLU A 224 -19.41 1.56 11.69
CA GLU A 224 -19.79 2.30 10.49
C GLU A 224 -18.57 2.52 9.59
N VAL A 225 -17.46 3.01 10.13
CA VAL A 225 -16.20 3.20 9.38
C VAL A 225 -15.71 1.92 8.74
N VAL A 226 -15.71 0.81 9.48
CA VAL A 226 -15.33 -0.51 8.96
C VAL A 226 -16.28 -0.95 7.86
N GLY A 227 -17.60 -0.78 8.03
CA GLY A 227 -18.59 -1.11 7.00
C GLY A 227 -18.38 -0.35 5.69
N ILE A 228 -18.10 0.95 5.78
CA ILE A 228 -17.78 1.81 4.63
C ILE A 228 -16.49 1.34 3.96
N ALA A 229 -15.43 1.12 4.73
CA ALA A 229 -14.13 0.68 4.18
C ALA A 229 -14.24 -0.69 3.51
N LEU A 230 -14.93 -1.65 4.10
CA LEU A 230 -15.17 -2.96 3.48
C LEU A 230 -15.98 -2.85 2.18
N GLY A 231 -16.96 -1.93 2.11
CA GLY A 231 -17.70 -1.65 0.87
C GLY A 231 -16.82 -1.05 -0.24
N ALA A 232 -15.88 -0.19 0.12
CA ALA A 232 -14.94 0.46 -0.80
C ALA A 232 -13.90 -0.51 -1.38
N LEU A 233 -13.73 -1.72 -0.83
CA LEU A 233 -12.88 -2.78 -1.42
C LEU A 233 -13.37 -3.28 -2.78
N SER A 234 -14.57 -2.88 -3.21
CA SER A 234 -15.10 -3.19 -4.55
C SER A 234 -14.98 -2.01 -5.53
N ASP A 235 -14.33 -0.91 -5.15
CA ASP A 235 -14.09 0.20 -6.06
C ASP A 235 -13.24 -0.26 -7.26
N PRO A 236 -13.53 0.18 -8.49
CA PRO A 236 -12.75 -0.16 -9.67
C PRO A 236 -11.30 0.34 -9.61
N ASP A 237 -11.04 1.42 -8.87
CA ASP A 237 -9.72 2.00 -8.73
C ASP A 237 -8.97 1.43 -7.52
N ASP A 238 -7.71 1.05 -7.73
CA ASP A 238 -6.86 0.44 -6.71
C ASP A 238 -6.38 1.44 -5.64
N GLY A 239 -6.32 2.73 -5.97
CA GLY A 239 -6.07 3.81 -5.01
C GLY A 239 -7.17 3.91 -3.96
N VAL A 240 -8.44 3.83 -4.39
CA VAL A 240 -9.61 3.86 -3.47
C VAL A 240 -9.65 2.62 -2.58
N ARG A 241 -9.44 1.43 -3.16
CA ARG A 241 -9.31 0.19 -2.38
C ARG A 241 -8.13 0.27 -1.41
N GLY A 242 -7.02 0.84 -1.85
CA GLY A 242 -5.83 1.08 -1.04
C GLY A 242 -6.11 2.02 0.15
N ALA A 243 -6.89 3.08 -0.04
CA ALA A 243 -7.33 3.98 1.04
C ALA A 243 -8.20 3.24 2.07
N ALA A 244 -9.15 2.42 1.60
CA ALA A 244 -9.98 1.60 2.47
C ALA A 244 -9.15 0.60 3.30
N LEU A 245 -8.21 -0.11 2.67
CA LEU A 245 -7.31 -1.04 3.36
C LEU A 245 -6.38 -0.32 4.36
N GLN A 246 -5.96 0.91 4.06
CA GLN A 246 -5.17 1.70 4.98
C GLN A 246 -5.98 2.06 6.24
N VAL A 247 -7.23 2.50 6.09
CA VAL A 247 -8.11 2.77 7.23
C VAL A 247 -8.33 1.49 8.05
N LEU A 248 -8.60 0.36 7.40
CA LEU A 248 -8.75 -0.93 8.09
C LEU A 248 -7.47 -1.37 8.81
N SER A 249 -6.29 -1.08 8.24
CA SER A 249 -5.01 -1.40 8.88
C SER A 249 -4.80 -0.60 10.16
N ASP A 250 -5.11 0.70 10.16
CA ASP A 250 -5.06 1.53 11.37
C ASP A 250 -6.10 1.06 12.41
N VAL A 251 -7.33 0.75 11.99
CA VAL A 251 -8.37 0.21 12.88
C VAL A 251 -7.87 -1.06 13.58
N THR A 252 -7.38 -2.03 12.81
CA THR A 252 -6.96 -3.33 13.37
C THR A 252 -5.71 -3.24 14.24
N THR A 253 -4.85 -2.26 14.00
CA THR A 253 -3.62 -2.04 14.77
C THR A 253 -3.89 -1.26 16.06
N TYR A 254 -4.67 -0.18 15.99
CA TYR A 254 -4.78 0.81 17.09
C TYR A 254 -6.15 0.83 17.77
N ARG A 255 -7.17 0.21 17.19
CA ARG A 255 -8.55 0.16 17.70
C ARG A 255 -9.05 -1.28 17.77
N LYS A 256 -8.34 -2.10 18.55
CA LYS A 256 -8.60 -3.54 18.74
C LYS A 256 -10.02 -3.85 19.29
N ASP A 257 -10.71 -2.84 19.80
CA ASP A 257 -12.11 -2.88 20.23
C ASP A 257 -13.12 -2.90 19.08
N VAL A 258 -12.73 -2.45 17.88
CA VAL A 258 -13.60 -2.38 16.72
C VAL A 258 -13.49 -3.68 15.89
N PRO A 259 -14.59 -4.42 15.69
CA PRO A 259 -14.53 -5.68 14.97
C PRO A 259 -14.41 -5.45 13.46
N VAL A 260 -13.46 -6.15 12.83
CA VAL A 260 -13.35 -6.33 11.38
C VAL A 260 -13.52 -7.82 11.06
N ASP A 261 -14.31 -8.17 10.06
CA ASP A 261 -14.47 -9.57 9.63
C ASP A 261 -13.32 -9.97 8.69
N PRO A 262 -12.39 -10.86 9.10
CA PRO A 262 -11.26 -11.26 8.25
C PRO A 262 -11.70 -11.98 6.97
N LEU A 263 -12.87 -12.63 6.96
CA LEU A 263 -13.34 -13.37 5.78
C LEU A 263 -13.65 -12.44 4.61
N LYS A 264 -13.95 -11.17 4.87
CA LYS A 264 -14.15 -10.13 3.84
C LYS A 264 -12.85 -9.71 3.16
N LEU A 265 -11.69 -10.00 3.77
CA LEU A 265 -10.37 -9.66 3.23
C LEU A 265 -9.78 -10.79 2.39
N TYR A 266 -10.30 -12.02 2.51
CA TYR A 266 -9.75 -13.17 1.80
C TYR A 266 -9.79 -13.04 0.28
N PRO A 267 -10.86 -12.51 -0.35
CA PRO A 267 -10.85 -12.25 -1.79
C PRO A 267 -9.79 -11.20 -2.20
N VAL A 268 -9.52 -10.22 -1.33
CA VAL A 268 -8.57 -9.11 -1.63
C VAL A 268 -7.12 -9.62 -1.72
N LEU A 269 -6.80 -10.71 -1.02
CA LEU A 269 -5.50 -11.40 -1.17
C LEU A 269 -5.26 -11.94 -2.57
N ASP A 270 -6.30 -12.01 -3.40
CA ASP A 270 -6.26 -12.52 -4.77
C ASP A 270 -6.55 -11.46 -5.83
N TYR A 271 -6.77 -10.20 -5.41
CA TYR A 271 -6.97 -9.08 -6.32
C TYR A 271 -5.75 -8.87 -7.24
N PRO A 272 -5.96 -8.24 -8.41
CA PRO A 272 -4.93 -8.06 -9.42
C PRO A 272 -3.66 -7.40 -8.90
N SER A 273 -3.77 -6.28 -8.19
CA SER A 273 -2.62 -5.45 -7.86
C SER A 273 -1.83 -5.97 -6.65
N THR A 274 -0.51 -5.83 -6.69
CA THR A 274 0.36 -6.05 -5.53
C THR A 274 0.01 -5.12 -4.36
N SER A 275 -0.49 -3.91 -4.64
CA SER A 275 -0.94 -2.95 -3.62
C SER A 275 -2.11 -3.50 -2.80
N ASP A 276 -3.15 -4.04 -3.46
CA ASP A 276 -4.30 -4.64 -2.78
C ASP A 276 -3.86 -5.78 -1.85
N ARG A 277 -3.06 -6.72 -2.40
CA ARG A 277 -2.62 -7.92 -1.68
C ARG A 277 -1.74 -7.58 -0.47
N SER A 278 -0.78 -6.67 -0.63
CA SER A 278 0.14 -6.29 0.45
C SER A 278 -0.58 -5.57 1.59
N ARG A 279 -1.50 -4.64 1.27
CA ARG A 279 -2.28 -3.94 2.28
C ARG A 279 -3.28 -4.85 2.98
N ALA A 280 -3.95 -5.76 2.25
CA ALA A 280 -4.82 -6.77 2.86
C ALA A 280 -4.07 -7.69 3.83
N LEU A 281 -2.85 -8.13 3.47
CA LEU A 281 -1.98 -8.84 4.40
C LEU A 281 -1.65 -8.01 5.65
N GLY A 282 -1.41 -6.70 5.50
CA GLY A 282 -1.19 -5.79 6.62
C GLY A 282 -2.38 -5.74 7.59
N VAL A 283 -3.61 -5.67 7.07
CA VAL A 283 -4.83 -5.76 7.90
C VAL A 283 -4.92 -7.11 8.62
N LEU A 284 -4.63 -8.20 7.93
CA LEU A 284 -4.65 -9.55 8.53
C LEU A 284 -3.58 -9.73 9.61
N VAL A 285 -2.41 -9.11 9.47
CA VAL A 285 -1.37 -9.07 10.52
C VAL A 285 -1.90 -8.37 11.78
N GLY A 286 -2.54 -7.20 11.64
CA GLY A 286 -3.15 -6.49 12.76
C GLY A 286 -4.23 -7.33 13.48
N LEU A 287 -5.04 -8.06 12.70
CA LEU A 287 -6.03 -8.99 13.25
C LEU A 287 -5.43 -10.21 13.93
N ALA A 288 -4.35 -10.79 13.38
CA ALA A 288 -3.71 -11.98 13.94
C ALA A 288 -3.09 -11.71 15.33
N ASP A 289 -2.71 -10.46 15.60
CA ASP A 289 -2.22 -10.02 16.90
C ASP A 289 -3.36 -9.80 17.93
N ASN A 290 -4.62 -9.92 17.53
CA ASN A 290 -5.77 -9.84 18.41
C ASN A 290 -6.29 -11.25 18.76
N PRO A 291 -6.24 -11.68 20.04
CA PRO A 291 -6.69 -13.01 20.47
C PRO A 291 -8.14 -13.35 20.12
N ALA A 292 -9.00 -12.34 19.91
CA ALA A 292 -10.38 -12.56 19.48
C ALA A 292 -10.48 -13.30 18.12
N TYR A 293 -9.46 -13.20 17.27
CA TYR A 293 -9.44 -13.79 15.93
C TYR A 293 -8.71 -15.13 15.84
N GLU A 294 -8.08 -15.61 16.92
CA GLU A 294 -7.28 -16.84 16.88
C GLU A 294 -8.11 -18.04 16.40
N LYS A 295 -9.33 -18.19 16.93
CA LYS A 295 -10.22 -19.29 16.54
C LYS A 295 -10.64 -19.20 15.07
N VAL A 296 -10.87 -17.98 14.58
CA VAL A 296 -11.29 -17.75 13.19
C VAL A 296 -10.17 -18.16 12.24
N PHE A 297 -8.96 -17.68 12.48
CA PHE A 297 -7.83 -18.01 11.62
C PHE A 297 -7.40 -19.48 11.69
N ARG A 298 -7.53 -20.14 12.85
CA ARG A 298 -7.29 -21.59 12.94
C ARG A 298 -8.34 -22.40 12.19
N ALA A 299 -9.61 -22.00 12.24
CA ALA A 299 -10.70 -22.71 11.58
C ALA A 299 -10.75 -22.47 10.08
N SER A 300 -10.34 -21.28 9.64
CA SER A 300 -10.34 -20.88 8.23
C SER A 300 -9.12 -20.01 7.95
N PRO A 301 -7.93 -20.60 7.73
CA PRO A 301 -6.75 -19.84 7.32
C PRO A 301 -7.01 -19.11 6.00
N PRO A 302 -6.42 -17.92 5.78
CA PRO A 302 -6.61 -17.19 4.53
C PRO A 302 -6.19 -18.06 3.34
N PRO A 303 -7.04 -18.16 2.30
CA PRO A 303 -6.69 -18.89 1.10
C PRO A 303 -5.45 -18.25 0.48
N ARG A 304 -4.64 -19.07 -0.21
CA ARG A 304 -3.46 -18.61 -0.96
C ARG A 304 -2.34 -17.97 -0.13
N ILE A 305 -2.41 -17.99 1.22
CA ILE A 305 -1.35 -17.43 2.07
C ILE A 305 0.03 -18.03 1.77
N LEU A 306 0.09 -19.32 1.43
CA LEU A 306 1.33 -20.00 1.03
C LEU A 306 1.85 -19.57 -0.35
N GLU A 307 0.96 -19.18 -1.26
CA GLU A 307 1.38 -18.65 -2.57
C GLU A 307 1.96 -17.25 -2.41
N LEU A 308 1.37 -16.42 -1.56
CA LEU A 308 1.90 -15.11 -1.18
C LEU A 308 3.24 -15.24 -0.45
N LEU A 309 3.38 -16.21 0.46
CA LEU A 309 4.66 -16.55 1.08
C LEU A 309 5.72 -16.98 0.06
N LYS A 310 5.35 -17.54 -1.09
CA LYS A 310 6.32 -17.98 -2.11
C LYS A 310 6.78 -16.87 -3.05
N MET A 311 6.17 -15.68 -3.00
CA MET A 311 6.59 -14.55 -3.83
C MET A 311 7.98 -14.07 -3.44
N ARG A 312 8.71 -13.48 -4.40
CA ARG A 312 10.01 -12.84 -4.16
C ARG A 312 9.87 -11.39 -3.72
N GLN A 313 8.77 -10.74 -4.07
CA GLN A 313 8.46 -9.36 -3.66
C GLN A 313 8.42 -9.25 -2.12
N PRO A 314 9.39 -8.55 -1.47
CA PRO A 314 9.52 -8.58 -0.02
C PRO A 314 8.27 -8.11 0.72
N VAL A 315 7.60 -7.05 0.26
CA VAL A 315 6.39 -6.55 0.95
C VAL A 315 5.26 -7.58 1.01
N ILE A 316 5.17 -8.51 0.04
CA ILE A 316 4.18 -9.59 0.08
C ILE A 316 4.70 -10.74 0.94
N HIS A 317 5.90 -11.23 0.64
CA HIS A 317 6.46 -12.41 1.30
C HIS A 317 6.68 -12.18 2.79
N ASP A 318 7.31 -11.06 3.19
CA ASP A 318 7.64 -10.78 4.58
C ASP A 318 6.35 -10.56 5.40
N THR A 319 5.33 -9.92 4.83
CA THR A 319 4.04 -9.71 5.50
C THR A 319 3.25 -11.02 5.62
N ALA A 320 3.25 -11.86 4.59
CA ALA A 320 2.63 -13.19 4.65
C ALA A 320 3.31 -14.08 5.70
N TYR A 321 4.65 -14.03 5.76
CA TYR A 321 5.42 -14.70 6.80
C TYR A 321 5.07 -14.19 8.20
N ALA A 322 5.03 -12.87 8.40
CA ALA A 322 4.67 -12.26 9.68
C ALA A 322 3.27 -12.71 10.13
N PHE A 323 2.29 -12.70 9.21
CA PHE A 323 0.95 -13.21 9.49
C PHE A 323 0.98 -14.67 9.97
N LEU A 324 1.70 -15.55 9.25
CA LEU A 324 1.80 -16.97 9.63
C LEU A 324 2.46 -17.14 11.00
N VAL A 325 3.56 -16.45 11.29
CA VAL A 325 4.22 -16.51 12.61
C VAL A 325 3.25 -16.07 13.72
N ILE A 326 2.55 -14.94 13.54
CA ILE A 326 1.65 -14.40 14.55
C ILE A 326 0.43 -15.31 14.75
N MET A 327 -0.18 -15.80 13.67
CA MET A 327 -1.37 -16.66 13.71
C MET A 327 -1.07 -18.03 14.31
N THR A 328 0.04 -18.66 13.89
CA THR A 328 0.37 -20.04 14.28
C THR A 328 1.09 -20.12 15.61
N LYS A 329 1.81 -19.06 15.99
CA LYS A 329 2.81 -19.04 17.08
C LYS A 329 4.01 -19.97 16.84
N GLU A 330 4.24 -20.37 15.59
CA GLU A 330 5.39 -21.17 15.17
C GLU A 330 6.55 -20.28 14.68
N SER A 331 7.76 -20.81 14.69
CA SER A 331 8.99 -20.11 14.29
C SER A 331 9.73 -20.80 13.13
N TYR A 332 9.01 -21.50 12.25
CA TYR A 332 9.62 -22.07 11.05
C TYR A 332 10.33 -20.98 10.23
N GLY A 333 11.37 -21.38 9.49
CA GLY A 333 12.10 -20.45 8.63
C GLY A 333 11.15 -19.82 7.59
N ARG A 334 11.38 -18.55 7.25
CA ARG A 334 10.57 -17.83 6.25
C ARG A 334 10.53 -18.49 4.86
N TRP A 335 11.52 -19.31 4.55
CA TRP A 335 11.61 -20.08 3.30
C TRP A 335 11.33 -21.58 3.47
N ASP A 336 10.97 -22.05 4.68
CA ASP A 336 10.59 -23.44 4.93
C ASP A 336 9.12 -23.67 4.56
N HIS A 337 8.82 -23.56 3.27
CA HIS A 337 7.46 -23.68 2.75
C HIS A 337 6.84 -25.04 3.10
N ALA A 338 7.64 -26.10 3.18
CA ALA A 338 7.16 -27.44 3.53
C ALA A 338 6.68 -27.52 4.98
N ALA A 339 7.35 -26.86 5.94
CA ALA A 339 6.86 -26.79 7.31
C ALA A 339 5.55 -26.00 7.42
N TRP A 340 5.46 -24.86 6.73
CA TRP A 340 4.24 -24.05 6.69
C TRP A 340 3.06 -24.80 6.05
N GLU A 341 3.30 -25.51 4.95
CA GLU A 341 2.33 -26.37 4.27
C GLU A 341 1.80 -27.47 5.20
N ARG A 342 2.70 -28.20 5.88
CA ARG A 342 2.31 -29.25 6.83
C ARG A 342 1.47 -28.70 7.97
N TRP A 343 1.83 -27.54 8.51
CA TRP A 343 1.08 -26.92 9.60
C TRP A 343 -0.33 -26.54 9.19
N LEU A 344 -0.50 -25.94 8.00
CA LEU A 344 -1.82 -25.54 7.50
C LEU A 344 -2.69 -26.75 7.13
N ALA A 345 -2.10 -27.87 6.71
CA ALA A 345 -2.82 -29.10 6.41
C ALA A 345 -3.30 -29.85 7.67
N ASP A 346 -2.51 -29.85 8.74
CA ASP A 346 -2.84 -30.53 10.01
C ASP A 346 -2.38 -29.69 11.22
N PRO A 347 -3.14 -28.63 11.58
CA PRO A 347 -2.77 -27.77 12.69
C PRO A 347 -2.90 -28.52 14.02
N PRO A 348 -1.91 -28.43 14.92
CA PRO A 348 -1.95 -29.15 16.20
C PRO A 348 -3.15 -28.72 17.05
N LYS A 349 -3.77 -29.69 17.74
CA LYS A 349 -4.90 -29.42 18.64
C LYS A 349 -4.50 -28.44 19.76
N PRO A 350 -5.40 -27.51 20.16
CA PRO A 350 -5.14 -26.59 21.25
C PRO A 350 -4.70 -27.33 22.53
N GLY A 351 -3.60 -26.90 23.15
CA GLY A 351 -3.14 -27.44 24.44
C GLY A 351 -2.13 -28.59 24.39
N LYS A 352 -1.82 -29.17 23.22
CA LYS A 352 -0.65 -30.05 23.08
C LYS A 352 0.56 -29.20 22.67
N LYS A 353 1.30 -28.67 23.66
CA LYS A 353 2.66 -28.17 23.38
C LYS A 353 3.49 -29.35 22.83
N LYS A 354 4.00 -29.23 21.61
CA LYS A 354 5.06 -30.13 21.13
C LYS A 354 6.24 -29.96 22.10
N ARG A 355 6.58 -31.04 22.80
CA ARG A 355 7.78 -31.12 23.64
C ARG A 355 9.01 -31.19 22.76
#